data_AF-A0A7X5N602-F1
#
_entry.id   AF-A0A7X5N602-F1
#
_cell.length_a   1.000
_cell.length_b   1.000
_cell.length_c   1.000
_cell.angle_alpha   90.00
_cell.angle_beta   90.00
_cell.angle_gamma   90.00
#
_symmetry.space_group_name_H-M   'P 1'
#
loop_
_entity.id
_entity.type
_entity.pdbx_description
1 polymer ?
#
loop_
_entity_poly.entity_id
_entity_poly.type
_entity_poly.pdbx_seq_one_letter_code
_entity_poly.pdbx_strand_id
1 'polypeptide(L)'
;AKANSQDPGSKGAGGDLGWVEKGTMVKPFEDALFSMKAGEVVGPIKSEFGYHVIQLREVKGGQGKSFEQVRDQLAAEQLKADADKA
;
A
#
# COMPACT_ATOMS: atom_id res chain seq x y z
N ALA A 1 13.17 14.25 -2.65
CA ALA A 1 14.08 13.10 -2.45
C ALA A 1 15.14 12.87 -3.55
N LYS A 2 15.19 13.66 -4.65
CA LYS A 2 16.17 13.44 -5.75
C LYS A 2 17.65 13.38 -5.33
N ALA A 3 18.04 14.13 -4.29
CA ALA A 3 19.43 14.21 -3.84
C ALA A 3 19.88 13.04 -2.93
N ASN A 4 18.98 12.45 -2.13
CA ASN A 4 19.35 11.51 -1.06
C ASN A 4 18.60 10.16 -1.11
N SER A 5 17.65 9.98 -2.03
CA SER A 5 16.94 8.69 -2.16
C SER A 5 17.83 7.64 -2.81
N GLN A 6 17.89 6.45 -2.21
CA GLN A 6 18.56 5.27 -2.76
C GLN A 6 17.58 4.31 -3.45
N ASP A 7 16.28 4.59 -3.43
CA ASP A 7 15.27 3.77 -4.12
C ASP A 7 15.29 4.04 -5.64
N PRO A 8 15.72 3.09 -6.48
CA PRO A 8 15.83 3.30 -7.93
C PRO A 8 14.48 3.56 -8.60
N GLY A 9 13.36 3.07 -8.03
CA GLY A 9 12.03 3.20 -8.62
C GLY A 9 11.43 4.61 -8.48
N SER A 10 11.67 5.26 -7.34
CA SER A 10 11.08 6.58 -7.04
C SER A 10 12.08 7.75 -7.07
N LYS A 11 13.40 7.49 -7.08
CA LYS A 11 14.44 8.54 -7.06
C LYS A 11 14.29 9.54 -8.20
N GLY A 12 13.99 9.08 -9.42
CA GLY A 12 13.76 9.93 -10.59
C GLY A 12 12.52 10.84 -10.47
N ALA A 13 11.49 10.37 -9.78
CA ALA A 13 10.25 11.10 -9.49
C ALA A 13 10.30 11.92 -8.19
N GLY A 14 11.47 11.98 -7.53
CA GLY A 14 11.63 12.75 -6.29
C GLY A 14 11.15 12.06 -5.03
N GLY A 15 11.00 10.72 -5.05
CA GLY A 15 10.49 9.89 -3.95
C GLY A 15 8.99 9.62 -4.04
N ASP A 16 8.37 9.92 -5.19
CA ASP A 16 6.95 9.67 -5.41
C ASP A 16 6.71 8.19 -5.72
N LEU A 17 5.84 7.55 -4.94
CA LEU A 17 5.47 6.14 -5.07
C LEU A 17 4.07 5.97 -5.71
N GLY A 18 3.39 7.06 -6.08
CA GLY A 18 2.01 7.03 -6.55
C GLY A 18 1.02 6.55 -5.49
N TRP A 19 -0.03 5.85 -5.93
CA TRP A 19 -1.02 5.23 -5.05
C TRP A 19 -0.51 3.87 -4.58
N VAL A 20 -0.41 3.71 -3.27
CA VAL A 20 0.03 2.46 -2.63
C VAL A 20 -1.19 1.75 -2.05
N GLU A 21 -1.37 0.48 -2.41
CA GLU A 21 -2.41 -0.38 -1.87
C GLU A 21 -1.89 -1.23 -0.71
N LYS A 22 -2.82 -1.74 0.10
CA LYS A 22 -2.49 -2.64 1.20
C LYS A 22 -1.90 -3.94 0.64
N GLY A 23 -0.78 -4.39 1.19
CA GLY A 23 -0.04 -5.59 0.79
C GLY A 23 1.00 -5.36 -0.31
N THR A 24 1.14 -4.13 -0.82
CA THR A 24 2.14 -3.83 -1.86
C THR A 24 3.51 -3.45 -1.28
N MET A 25 3.57 -3.06 0.00
CA MET A 25 4.80 -2.61 0.66
C MET A 25 5.19 -3.52 1.82
N VAL A 26 6.42 -3.38 2.31
CA VAL A 26 6.88 -4.12 3.50
C VAL A 26 6.08 -3.72 4.73
N LYS A 27 5.81 -4.69 5.60
CA LYS A 27 5.01 -4.53 6.81
C LYS A 27 5.33 -3.28 7.67
N PRO A 28 6.59 -2.96 8.01
CA PRO A 28 6.89 -1.76 8.79
C PRO A 28 6.58 -0.45 8.07
N PHE A 29 6.62 -0.45 6.73
CA PHE A 29 6.23 0.71 5.93
C PHE A 29 4.72 0.86 5.90
N GLU A 30 3.98 -0.24 5.70
CA GLU A 30 2.52 -0.24 5.74
C GLU A 30 1.98 0.17 7.10
N ASP A 31 2.47 -0.42 8.19
CA ASP A 31 1.98 -0.13 9.54
C ASP A 31 2.13 1.36 9.88
N ALA A 32 3.24 1.98 9.46
CA ALA A 32 3.42 3.41 9.58
C ALA A 32 2.44 4.19 8.70
N LEU A 33 2.33 3.84 7.41
CA LEU A 33 1.48 4.55 6.46
C LEU A 33 -0.01 4.49 6.84
N PHE A 34 -0.49 3.36 7.36
CA PHE A 34 -1.88 3.20 7.84
C PHE A 34 -2.14 3.84 9.20
N SER A 35 -1.09 4.14 9.98
CA SER A 35 -1.22 4.89 11.24
C SER A 35 -1.18 6.42 11.04
N MET A 36 -0.71 6.87 9.87
CA MET A 36 -0.56 8.28 9.53
C MET A 36 -1.86 8.93 9.05
N LYS A 37 -1.96 10.25 9.20
CA LYS A 37 -2.99 11.06 8.57
C LYS A 37 -2.50 11.67 7.25
N ALA A 38 -3.43 11.97 6.35
CA ALA A 38 -3.10 12.70 5.13
C ALA A 38 -2.41 14.04 5.46
N GLY A 39 -1.29 14.32 4.80
CA GLY A 39 -0.40 15.45 5.04
C GLY A 39 0.74 15.18 6.03
N GLU A 40 0.74 14.04 6.73
CA GLU A 40 1.73 13.74 7.77
C GLU A 40 3.04 13.19 7.19
N VAL A 41 4.14 13.44 7.89
CA VAL A 41 5.48 12.89 7.59
C VAL A 41 5.95 12.09 8.79
N VAL A 42 6.27 10.81 8.59
CA VAL A 42 6.78 9.91 9.63
C VAL A 42 8.11 9.31 9.20
N GLY A 43 9.04 9.28 10.13
CA GLY A 43 10.33 8.62 9.96
C GLY A 43 11.34 9.03 11.04
N PRO A 44 12.50 8.34 11.07
CA PRO A 44 12.91 7.27 10.17
C PRO A 44 12.36 5.89 10.59
N ILE A 45 11.75 5.18 9.64
CA ILE A 45 11.27 3.79 9.80
C ILE A 45 12.35 2.84 9.34
N LYS A 46 12.73 1.90 10.19
CA LYS A 46 13.71 0.86 9.85
C LYS A 46 13.01 -0.27 9.09
N SER A 47 13.50 -0.58 7.90
CA SER A 47 13.14 -1.76 7.12
C SER A 47 14.40 -2.57 6.76
N GLU A 48 14.22 -3.73 6.14
CA GLU A 48 15.35 -4.53 5.61
C GLU A 48 16.17 -3.79 4.54
N PHE A 49 15.59 -2.75 3.92
CA PHE A 49 16.24 -1.90 2.92
C PHE A 49 16.92 -0.65 3.52
N GLY A 50 16.93 -0.50 4.86
CA GLY A 50 17.55 0.62 5.56
C GLY A 50 16.54 1.49 6.29
N TYR A 51 16.70 2.82 6.18
CA TYR A 51 15.83 3.79 6.85
C TYR A 51 14.99 4.55 5.83
N HIS A 52 13.69 4.65 6.11
CA HIS A 52 12.71 5.30 5.24
C HIS A 52 12.03 6.46 5.96
N VAL A 53 11.85 7.58 5.26
CA VAL A 53 10.99 8.68 5.69
C VAL A 53 9.81 8.73 4.74
N ILE A 54 8.60 8.64 5.29
CA ILE A 54 7.36 8.53 4.54
C ILE A 54 6.61 9.85 4.68
N GLN A 55 6.13 10.39 3.58
CA GLN A 55 5.16 11.49 3.56
C GLN A 55 3.87 10.98 2.94
N LEU A 56 2.80 10.96 3.72
CA LEU A 56 1.48 10.60 3.24
C LEU A 56 0.83 11.88 2.69
N ARG A 57 0.66 11.98 1.37
CA ARG A 57 0.02 13.16 0.77
C ARG A 57 -1.49 13.11 0.91
N GLU A 58 -2.08 12.02 0.42
CA GLU A 58 -3.52 11.84 0.38
C GLU A 58 -3.89 10.40 0.71
N VAL A 59 -4.98 10.23 1.46
CA VAL A 59 -5.60 8.94 1.68
C VAL A 59 -6.85 8.88 0.83
N LYS A 60 -6.78 8.13 -0.28
CA LYS A 60 -7.99 7.78 -1.01
C LYS A 60 -8.57 6.55 -0.34
N GLY A 61 -9.55 6.78 0.52
CA GLY A 61 -10.35 5.69 1.07
C GLY A 61 -10.91 4.88 -0.09
N GLY A 62 -10.48 3.63 -0.22
CA GLY A 62 -11.22 2.68 -1.04
C GLY A 62 -12.64 2.70 -0.48
N GLN A 63 -13.63 3.07 -1.31
CA GLN A 63 -15.00 2.78 -0.95
C GLN A 63 -15.04 1.27 -0.76
N GLY A 64 -14.99 0.83 0.50
CA GLY A 64 -15.14 -0.58 0.83
C GLY A 64 -16.45 -0.97 0.21
N LYS A 65 -16.39 -1.73 -0.89
CA LYS A 65 -17.60 -2.23 -1.51
C LYS A 65 -18.33 -2.99 -0.41
N SER A 66 -19.57 -2.63 -0.16
CA SER A 66 -20.37 -3.34 0.84
C SER A 66 -20.37 -4.83 0.52
N PHE A 67 -20.50 -5.67 1.55
CA PHE A 67 -20.55 -7.11 1.36
C PHE A 67 -21.60 -7.51 0.30
N GLU A 68 -22.73 -6.80 0.25
CA GLU A 68 -23.78 -6.98 -0.75
C GLU A 68 -23.29 -6.71 -2.19
N GLN A 69 -22.44 -5.71 -2.40
CA GLN A 69 -21.88 -5.38 -3.73
C GLN A 69 -20.82 -6.37 -4.21
N VAL A 70 -20.21 -7.15 -3.31
CA VAL A 70 -19.16 -8.13 -3.67
C VAL A 70 -19.59 -9.58 -3.50
N ARG A 71 -20.77 -9.85 -2.92
CA ARG A 71 -21.24 -11.21 -2.64
C ARG A 71 -21.21 -12.10 -3.87
N ASP A 72 -21.74 -11.62 -4.99
CA ASP A 72 -21.85 -12.42 -6.21
C ASP A 72 -20.46 -12.67 -6.82
N GLN A 73 -19.54 -11.72 -6.69
CA GLN A 73 -18.15 -11.87 -7.11
C GLN A 73 -17.39 -12.88 -6.24
N LEU A 74 -17.56 -12.78 -4.90
CA LEU A 74 -16.96 -13.71 -3.94
C LEU A 74 -17.49 -15.14 -4.10
N ALA A 75 -18.79 -15.29 -4.35
CA ALA A 75 -19.40 -16.60 -4.62
C ALA A 75 -18.85 -17.23 -5.91
N ALA A 76 -18.67 -16.43 -6.96
CA ALA A 76 -18.06 -16.89 -8.20
C ALA A 76 -16.58 -17.28 -8.04
N GLU A 77 -15.80 -16.49 -7.28
CA GLU A 77 -14.42 -16.84 -6.93
C GLU A 77 -14.32 -18.14 -6.13
N GLN A 78 -15.20 -18.33 -5.13
CA GLN A 78 -15.22 -19.53 -4.30
C GLN A 78 -15.55 -20.78 -5.15
N LEU A 79 -16.56 -20.71 -6.01
CA LEU A 79 -16.89 -21.80 -6.93
C LEU A 79 -15.73 -22.15 -7.86
N LYS A 80 -15.00 -21.15 -8.34
CA LYS A 80 -13.83 -21.37 -9.20
C LYS A 80 -12.69 -22.02 -8.42
N ALA A 81 -12.43 -21.55 -7.19
CA ALA A 81 -11.41 -22.12 -6.32
C ALA A 81 -11.73 -23.57 -5.88
N ASP A 82 -13.01 -23.90 -5.69
CA ASP A 82 -13.47 -25.25 -5.39
C ASP A 82 -13.39 -26.17 -6.62
N ALA A 83 -13.66 -25.64 -7.83
CA ALA A 83 -13.51 -26.38 -9.08
C ALA A 83 -12.04 -26.68 -9.44
N ASP A 84 -11.12 -25.75 -9.19
CA ASP A 84 -9.67 -25.96 -9.40
C ASP A 84 -9.06 -26.94 -8.37
N LYS A 85 -9.76 -27.23 -7.27
CA LYS A 85 -9.34 -28.19 -6.24
C LYS A 85 -9.88 -29.61 -6.44
N ALA A 86 -10.79 -29.82 -7.38
CA ALA A 86 -11.41 -31.12 -7.68
C ALA A 86 -10.69 -31.82 -8.84
#